data_AF-A0A1B8EHH7-F1
#
_entry.id   AF-A0A1B8EHH7-F1
#
_cell.length_a   1.000
_cell.length_b   1.000
_cell.length_c   1.000
_cell.angle_alpha   90.00
_cell.angle_beta   90.00
_cell.angle_gamma   90.00
#
_symmetry.space_group_name_H-M   'P 1'
#
loop_
_entity.id
_entity.type
_entity.pdbx_description
1 polymer ?
#
loop_
_entity_poly.entity_id
_entity_poly.type
_entity_poly.pdbx_seq_one_letter_code
_entity_poly.pdbx_strand_id
1 'polypeptide(L)'
;MTFCKGFTQGGSNADVVLTDSYLKNITEGVDWVTGYEAVLSDAEDEPLDWSLEGRGGLTSWKNLHYIPTDDFDPYGAGPFTRSISRTVEYAYNDYCLHEMAKGMNKVADAEKYIERSGYWKNMYNPKQTSYINGENTNFTGFMQPRYLNGTWGYQDPTLCSPLYNFTSCYLTPTGHETYEGSSWLYTFFVPQDMAALVVALGGPKAFIKRLTFLHSYPGLFYLGDEQSFLPVFQYHYGGRPALSAVQAHTYIPSQFNNTLVGILGNDDSGAMGSFSTLTMMGLWPISGQDVYLITPPFFKEVNITNGQTGKTATVRNINFDTEYENK
;
A
#
# COMPACT_ATOMS: atom_id res chain seq x y z
N MET A 1 -26.79 -4.18 -1.22
CA MET A 1 -25.50 -4.87 -1.06
C MET A 1 -25.52 -6.11 -1.93
N THR A 2 -24.53 -6.29 -2.79
CA THR A 2 -24.40 -7.54 -3.55
C THR A 2 -23.92 -8.61 -2.57
N PHE A 3 -24.49 -9.81 -2.59
CA PHE A 3 -24.14 -10.90 -1.68
C PHE A 3 -23.02 -11.81 -2.22
N CYS A 4 -22.40 -11.43 -3.34
CA CYS A 4 -21.29 -12.19 -3.91
C CYS A 4 -20.01 -11.82 -3.17
N LYS A 5 -19.39 -12.79 -2.48
CA LYS A 5 -18.04 -12.61 -1.93
C LYS A 5 -17.08 -12.37 -3.10
N GLY A 6 -16.35 -11.24 -3.05
CA GLY A 6 -15.23 -10.99 -3.95
C GLY A 6 -14.02 -11.83 -3.54
N PHE A 7 -13.03 -11.95 -4.43
CA PHE A 7 -11.78 -12.59 -4.05
C PHE A 7 -10.90 -11.65 -3.24
N THR A 8 -10.23 -12.16 -2.20
CA THR A 8 -9.16 -11.47 -1.49
C THR A 8 -7.95 -11.31 -2.41
N GLN A 9 -7.49 -10.08 -2.60
CA GLN A 9 -6.43 -9.70 -3.54
C GLN A 9 -5.01 -9.77 -2.94
N GLY A 10 -4.87 -9.58 -1.63
CA GLY A 10 -3.60 -9.64 -0.92
C GLY A 10 -3.85 -9.82 0.57
N GLY A 11 -3.90 -8.70 1.29
CA GLY A 11 -4.25 -8.60 2.70
C GLY A 11 -5.74 -8.65 3.00
N SER A 12 -6.07 -8.59 4.30
CA SER A 12 -7.44 -8.39 4.81
C SER A 12 -7.74 -6.89 4.95
N ASN A 13 -7.72 -6.14 3.85
CA ASN A 13 -7.72 -4.67 3.91
C ASN A 13 -9.03 -4.01 4.38
N ALA A 14 -10.08 -4.80 4.66
CA ALA A 14 -11.20 -4.34 5.47
C ALA A 14 -10.74 -3.86 6.86
N ASP A 15 -9.67 -4.46 7.39
CA ASP A 15 -8.99 -4.08 8.63
C ASP A 15 -8.55 -2.62 8.60
N VAL A 16 -8.03 -2.16 7.45
CA VAL A 16 -7.56 -0.79 7.26
C VAL A 16 -8.73 0.17 7.31
N VAL A 17 -9.86 -0.16 6.67
CA VAL A 17 -11.07 0.68 6.66
C VAL A 17 -11.68 0.81 8.06
N LEU A 18 -11.80 -0.30 8.80
CA LEU A 18 -12.31 -0.31 10.17
C LEU A 18 -11.40 0.49 11.09
N THR A 19 -10.09 0.28 11.01
CA THR A 19 -9.11 1.00 11.82
C THR A 19 -9.11 2.50 11.51
N ASP A 20 -9.10 2.87 10.23
CA ASP A 20 -9.14 4.28 9.80
C ASP A 20 -10.38 5.00 10.34
N SER A 21 -11.53 4.33 10.25
CA SER A 21 -12.81 4.83 10.76
C SER A 21 -12.82 4.96 12.29
N TYR A 22 -12.22 4.00 13.00
CA TYR A 22 -12.05 4.05 14.46
C TYR A 22 -11.18 5.22 14.89
N LEU A 23 -9.99 5.36 14.29
CA LEU A 23 -9.04 6.43 14.62
C LEU A 23 -9.60 7.82 14.31
N LYS A 24 -10.43 7.94 13.27
CA LYS A 24 -11.11 9.19 12.89
C LYS A 24 -12.44 9.41 13.61
N ASN A 25 -12.69 8.63 14.67
CA ASN A 25 -13.81 8.80 15.60
C ASN A 25 -15.19 8.77 14.90
N ILE A 26 -15.36 7.90 13.91
CA ILE A 26 -16.68 7.61 13.34
C ILE A 26 -17.41 6.69 14.31
N THR A 27 -18.48 7.16 14.97
CA THR A 27 -19.18 6.38 16.01
C THR A 27 -20.64 6.11 15.71
N GLU A 28 -21.21 6.76 14.69
CA GLU A 28 -22.64 6.64 14.38
C GLU A 28 -22.96 5.24 13.84
N GLY A 29 -23.70 4.45 14.62
CA GLY A 29 -24.15 3.12 14.22
C GLY A 29 -23.05 2.04 14.22
N VAL A 30 -21.88 2.31 14.82
CA VAL A 30 -20.76 1.37 14.86
C VAL A 30 -20.50 0.89 16.29
N ASP A 31 -20.48 -0.43 16.48
CA ASP A 31 -19.97 -1.05 17.70
C ASP A 31 -18.49 -1.40 17.53
N TRP A 32 -17.62 -0.60 18.13
CA TRP A 32 -16.18 -0.77 18.03
C TRP A 32 -15.63 -1.97 18.80
N VAL A 33 -16.40 -2.57 19.72
CA VAL A 33 -16.02 -3.85 20.33
C VAL A 33 -16.12 -4.96 19.30
N THR A 34 -17.27 -5.08 18.63
CA THR A 34 -17.46 -6.02 17.52
C THR A 34 -16.50 -5.71 16.36
N GLY A 35 -16.29 -4.44 16.03
CA GLY A 35 -15.33 -4.03 15.00
C GLY A 35 -13.90 -4.50 15.30
N TYR A 36 -13.45 -4.38 16.54
CA TYR A 36 -12.16 -4.92 16.97
C TYR A 36 -12.09 -6.45 16.88
N GLU A 37 -13.15 -7.14 17.31
CA GLU A 37 -13.23 -8.61 17.23
C GLU A 37 -13.15 -9.11 15.78
N ALA A 38 -13.73 -8.38 14.82
CA ALA A 38 -13.64 -8.70 13.40
C ALA A 38 -12.20 -8.60 12.87
N VAL A 39 -11.51 -7.47 13.14
CA VAL A 39 -10.10 -7.29 12.72
C VAL A 39 -9.19 -8.31 13.42
N LEU A 40 -9.44 -8.61 14.69
CA LEU A 40 -8.72 -9.62 15.44
C LEU A 40 -8.90 -11.02 14.83
N SER A 41 -10.12 -11.36 14.42
CA SER A 41 -10.43 -12.63 13.76
C SER A 41 -9.60 -12.82 12.50
N ASP A 42 -9.47 -11.81 11.64
CA ASP A 42 -8.67 -11.91 10.41
C ASP A 42 -7.17 -12.18 10.71
N ALA A 43 -6.66 -11.68 11.83
CA ALA A 43 -5.27 -11.89 12.25
C ALA A 43 -5.03 -13.23 12.97
N GLU A 44 -6.07 -13.86 13.52
CA GLU A 44 -5.93 -15.03 14.39
C GLU A 44 -6.59 -16.30 13.88
N ASP A 45 -7.69 -16.20 13.14
CA ASP A 45 -8.51 -17.31 12.69
C ASP A 45 -8.45 -17.43 11.17
N GLU A 46 -7.91 -18.55 10.69
CA GLU A 46 -7.80 -18.82 9.27
C GLU A 46 -9.10 -19.43 8.73
N PRO A 47 -9.74 -18.82 7.71
CA PRO A 47 -10.92 -19.40 7.07
C PRO A 47 -10.57 -20.58 6.16
N LEU A 48 -11.54 -21.48 5.97
CA LEU A 48 -11.37 -22.65 5.11
C LEU A 48 -11.07 -22.29 3.65
N ASP A 49 -11.67 -21.22 3.14
CA ASP A 49 -11.36 -20.63 1.84
C ASP A 49 -10.96 -19.18 2.03
N TRP A 50 -9.67 -18.98 2.27
CA TRP A 50 -9.11 -17.65 2.46
C TRP A 50 -9.01 -16.86 1.15
N SER A 51 -9.34 -17.46 0.01
CA SER A 51 -9.45 -16.72 -1.26
C SER A 51 -10.62 -15.75 -1.26
N LEU A 52 -11.57 -15.87 -0.32
CA LEU A 52 -12.80 -15.08 -0.27
C LEU A 52 -12.91 -14.19 0.97
N GLU A 53 -12.18 -14.49 2.04
CA GLU A 53 -12.22 -13.75 3.30
C GLU A 53 -10.97 -14.01 4.15
N GLY A 54 -10.74 -13.14 5.13
CA GLY A 54 -9.66 -13.29 6.11
C GLY A 54 -8.27 -13.42 5.53
N ARG A 55 -7.40 -14.12 6.25
CA ARG A 55 -6.00 -14.35 5.90
C ARG A 55 -5.70 -15.84 5.82
N GLY A 56 -5.01 -16.26 4.77
CA GLY A 56 -4.47 -17.61 4.66
C GLY A 56 -3.06 -17.71 5.21
N GLY A 57 -2.53 -18.92 5.39
CA GLY A 57 -1.13 -19.12 5.75
C GLY A 57 -0.82 -18.62 7.16
N LEU A 58 -1.81 -18.56 8.06
CA LEU A 58 -1.62 -17.95 9.38
C LEU A 58 -0.66 -18.77 10.25
N THR A 59 -0.60 -20.08 10.04
CA THR A 59 0.41 -20.92 10.71
C THR A 59 1.83 -20.48 10.33
N SER A 60 2.09 -20.26 9.05
CA SER A 60 3.39 -19.77 8.57
C SER A 60 3.64 -18.33 8.97
N TRP A 61 2.63 -17.45 8.88
CA TRP A 61 2.73 -16.06 9.35
C TRP A 61 3.16 -15.99 10.82
N LYS A 62 2.53 -16.77 11.70
CA LYS A 62 2.80 -16.74 13.14
C LYS A 62 4.12 -17.39 13.53
N ASN A 63 4.58 -18.41 12.81
CA ASN A 63 5.80 -19.17 13.16
C ASN A 63 7.06 -18.73 12.41
N LEU A 64 6.92 -18.31 11.15
CA LEU A 64 8.03 -17.93 10.27
C LEU A 64 8.15 -16.42 10.09
N HIS A 65 7.08 -15.68 10.40
CA HIS A 65 7.02 -14.22 10.33
C HIS A 65 7.05 -13.69 8.88
N TYR A 66 6.54 -14.48 7.95
CA TYR A 66 6.25 -14.15 6.56
C TYR A 66 5.38 -15.25 5.94
N ILE A 67 4.84 -15.00 4.74
CA ILE A 67 4.19 -16.03 3.92
C ILE A 67 5.22 -16.61 2.96
N PRO A 68 5.56 -17.91 3.05
CA PRO A 68 6.46 -18.56 2.11
C PRO A 68 5.85 -18.71 0.71
N THR A 69 6.71 -18.85 -0.31
CA THR A 69 6.27 -19.11 -1.69
C THR A 69 5.81 -20.56 -1.90
N ASP A 70 6.41 -21.50 -1.19
CA ASP A 70 6.07 -22.93 -1.17
C ASP A 70 5.22 -23.29 0.05
N ASP A 71 4.41 -22.35 0.54
CA ASP A 71 3.65 -22.48 1.80
C ASP A 71 2.58 -23.56 1.74
N PHE A 72 2.89 -24.73 2.30
CA PHE A 72 1.92 -25.81 2.43
C PHE A 72 1.02 -25.56 3.65
N ASP A 73 -0.22 -25.17 3.38
CA ASP A 73 -1.24 -24.93 4.39
C ASP A 73 -2.26 -26.08 4.47
N PRO A 74 -2.32 -26.84 5.59
CA PRO A 74 -3.31 -27.89 5.78
C PRO A 74 -4.63 -27.39 6.39
N TYR A 75 -4.74 -26.12 6.79
CA TYR A 75 -5.87 -25.57 7.55
C TYR A 75 -6.82 -24.72 6.70
N GLY A 76 -6.29 -24.04 5.67
CA GLY A 76 -7.05 -23.25 4.71
C GLY A 76 -6.71 -23.59 3.26
N ALA A 77 -7.56 -23.14 2.33
CA ALA A 77 -7.36 -23.31 0.90
C ALA A 77 -7.37 -21.95 0.17
N GLY A 78 -6.39 -21.76 -0.71
CA GLY A 78 -6.31 -20.63 -1.61
C GLY A 78 -5.07 -20.73 -2.51
N PRO A 79 -4.87 -19.78 -3.44
CA PRO A 79 -3.81 -19.88 -4.44
C PRO A 79 -2.41 -19.68 -3.82
N PHE A 80 -1.46 -20.53 -4.22
CA PHE A 80 -0.07 -20.53 -3.77
C PHE A 80 0.75 -19.46 -4.51
N THR A 81 0.28 -18.20 -4.41
CA THR A 81 0.85 -17.05 -5.11
C THR A 81 0.82 -15.83 -4.18
N ARG A 82 1.39 -14.71 -4.63
CA ARG A 82 1.30 -13.41 -3.94
C ARG A 82 1.97 -13.40 -2.56
N SER A 83 2.95 -14.28 -2.31
CA SER A 83 3.61 -14.40 -1.01
C SER A 83 4.26 -13.08 -0.53
N ILE A 84 4.83 -12.29 -1.46
CA ILE A 84 5.41 -10.97 -1.17
C ILE A 84 4.31 -9.98 -0.79
N SER A 85 3.28 -9.80 -1.63
CA SER A 85 2.24 -8.81 -1.38
C SER A 85 1.43 -9.15 -0.13
N ARG A 86 1.07 -10.42 0.07
CA ARG A 86 0.43 -10.89 1.31
C ARG A 86 1.28 -10.60 2.55
N THR A 87 2.59 -10.85 2.49
CA THR A 87 3.48 -10.58 3.63
C THR A 87 3.50 -9.10 4.02
N VAL A 88 3.63 -8.19 3.06
CA VAL A 88 3.70 -6.75 3.37
C VAL A 88 2.33 -6.16 3.73
N GLU A 89 1.25 -6.69 3.15
CA GLU A 89 -0.11 -6.29 3.50
C GLU A 89 -0.53 -6.82 4.87
N TYR A 90 -0.25 -8.09 5.22
CA TYR A 90 -0.50 -8.61 6.57
C TYR A 90 0.30 -7.85 7.62
N ALA A 91 1.52 -7.45 7.32
CA ALA A 91 2.29 -6.57 8.20
C ALA A 91 1.59 -5.21 8.41
N TYR A 92 0.94 -4.66 7.38
CA TYR A 92 0.16 -3.44 7.52
C TYR A 92 -1.16 -3.65 8.26
N ASN A 93 -1.85 -4.77 8.01
CA ASN A 93 -3.08 -5.11 8.70
C ASN A 93 -2.83 -5.34 10.20
N ASP A 94 -1.71 -5.96 10.58
CA ASP A 94 -1.29 -6.07 11.99
C ASP A 94 -0.97 -4.70 12.61
N TYR A 95 -0.36 -3.77 11.87
CA TYR A 95 -0.22 -2.38 12.36
C TYR A 95 -1.58 -1.71 12.63
N CYS A 96 -2.56 -1.94 11.75
CA CYS A 96 -3.91 -1.40 11.92
C CYS A 96 -4.57 -1.96 13.20
N LEU A 97 -4.45 -3.26 13.43
CA LEU A 97 -4.91 -3.91 14.66
C LEU A 97 -4.19 -3.39 15.91
N HIS A 98 -2.88 -3.10 15.82
CA HIS A 98 -2.14 -2.41 16.89
C HIS A 98 -2.78 -1.06 17.25
N GLU A 99 -3.06 -0.21 16.26
CA GLU A 99 -3.61 1.13 16.50
C GLU A 99 -5.00 1.04 17.17
N MET A 100 -5.85 0.09 16.76
CA MET A 100 -7.12 -0.17 17.46
C MET A 100 -6.91 -0.68 18.89
N ALA A 101 -6.06 -1.69 19.08
CA ALA A 101 -5.76 -2.27 20.39
C ALA A 101 -5.25 -1.22 21.38
N LYS A 102 -4.36 -0.34 20.91
CA LYS A 102 -3.83 0.79 21.67
C LYS A 102 -4.92 1.78 22.07
N GLY A 103 -5.77 2.19 21.13
CA GLY A 103 -6.91 3.08 21.42
C GLY A 103 -7.91 2.49 22.43
N MET A 104 -8.05 1.16 22.43
CA MET A 104 -8.93 0.41 23.34
C MET A 104 -8.25 -0.05 24.63
N ASN A 105 -7.01 0.37 24.89
CA ASN A 105 -6.22 0.01 26.06
C ASN A 105 -6.00 -1.52 26.24
N LYS A 106 -5.92 -2.26 25.13
CA LYS A 106 -5.57 -3.69 25.07
C LYS A 106 -4.05 -3.84 24.90
N VAL A 107 -3.32 -3.60 25.98
CA VAL A 107 -1.85 -3.46 25.97
C VAL A 107 -1.13 -4.66 25.36
N ALA A 108 -1.50 -5.89 25.76
CA ALA A 108 -0.85 -7.10 25.25
C ALA A 108 -1.04 -7.29 23.74
N ASP A 109 -2.23 -6.99 23.23
CA ASP A 109 -2.52 -7.05 21.80
C ASP A 109 -1.74 -5.95 21.06
N ALA A 110 -1.73 -4.73 21.60
CA ALA A 110 -0.96 -3.64 21.02
C ALA A 110 0.53 -3.99 20.89
N GLU A 111 1.16 -4.57 21.92
CA GLU A 111 2.57 -4.99 21.90
C GLU A 111 2.82 -6.11 20.88
N LYS A 112 1.92 -7.10 20.82
CA LYS A 112 2.02 -8.22 19.88
C LYS A 112 1.94 -7.74 18.42
N TYR A 113 0.97 -6.89 18.11
CA TYR A 113 0.68 -6.53 16.73
C TYR A 113 1.64 -5.46 16.17
N ILE A 114 2.23 -4.60 17.01
CA ILE A 114 3.32 -3.72 16.57
C ILE A 114 4.61 -4.50 16.28
N GLU A 115 4.85 -5.60 16.99
CA GLU A 115 5.97 -6.50 16.66
C GLU A 115 5.73 -7.18 15.31
N ARG A 116 4.55 -7.78 15.11
CA ARG A 116 4.19 -8.44 13.85
C ARG A 116 4.15 -7.48 12.66
N SER A 117 3.82 -6.21 12.86
CA SER A 117 3.85 -5.24 11.76
C SER A 117 5.25 -4.98 11.19
N GLY A 118 6.30 -5.40 11.90
CA GLY A 118 7.69 -5.38 11.43
C GLY A 118 8.06 -6.56 10.53
N TYR A 119 7.18 -7.55 10.34
CA TYR A 119 7.46 -8.80 9.63
C TYR A 119 7.72 -8.62 8.13
N TRP A 120 7.34 -7.48 7.54
CA TRP A 120 7.72 -7.12 6.17
C TRP A 120 9.23 -7.27 5.92
N LYS A 121 10.07 -7.04 6.95
CA LYS A 121 11.53 -7.15 6.88
C LYS A 121 12.00 -8.56 6.52
N ASN A 122 11.21 -9.58 6.83
CA ASN A 122 11.55 -10.98 6.55
C ASN A 122 11.43 -11.36 5.08
N MET A 123 10.76 -10.54 4.27
CA MET A 123 10.65 -10.71 2.82
C MET A 123 11.54 -9.72 2.04
N TYR A 124 12.26 -8.84 2.74
CA TYR A 124 13.20 -7.90 2.14
C TYR A 124 14.59 -8.52 2.03
N ASN A 125 15.05 -8.79 0.80
CA ASN A 125 16.40 -9.27 0.54
C ASN A 125 17.33 -8.08 0.22
N PRO A 126 18.22 -7.65 1.14
CA PRO A 126 19.07 -6.47 0.95
C PRO A 126 20.10 -6.63 -0.18
N LYS A 127 20.38 -7.86 -0.62
CA LYS A 127 21.38 -8.15 -1.66
C LYS A 127 20.78 -8.27 -3.06
N GLN A 128 19.46 -8.30 -3.19
CA GLN A 128 18.82 -8.43 -4.48
C GLN A 128 19.13 -7.20 -5.35
N THR A 129 19.58 -7.42 -6.58
CA THR A 129 19.82 -6.38 -7.60
C THR A 129 18.68 -6.39 -8.62
N SER A 130 18.48 -5.29 -9.34
CA SER A 130 17.56 -5.24 -10.49
C SER A 130 18.32 -4.90 -11.78
N TYR A 131 17.96 -5.58 -12.86
CA TYR A 131 18.47 -5.33 -14.20
C TYR A 131 17.30 -4.94 -15.11
N ILE A 132 17.54 -4.01 -16.03
CA ILE A 132 16.58 -3.68 -17.10
C ILE A 132 17.35 -3.77 -18.41
N ASN A 133 16.84 -4.56 -19.37
CA ASN A 133 17.51 -4.81 -20.67
C ASN A 133 18.98 -5.27 -20.54
N GLY A 134 19.28 -6.07 -19.51
CA GLY A 134 20.63 -6.57 -19.23
C GLY A 134 21.56 -5.59 -18.50
N GLU A 135 21.13 -4.35 -18.27
CA GLU A 135 21.91 -3.34 -17.56
C GLU A 135 21.52 -3.26 -16.08
N ASN A 136 22.51 -3.16 -15.18
CA ASN A 136 22.26 -3.03 -13.76
C ASN A 136 21.69 -1.63 -13.44
N THR A 137 20.55 -1.59 -12.76
CA THR A 137 19.91 -0.34 -12.32
C THR A 137 20.70 0.40 -11.23
N ASN A 138 21.71 -0.24 -10.64
CA ASN A 138 22.51 0.19 -9.49
C ASN A 138 21.71 0.35 -8.19
N PHE A 139 20.51 -0.23 -8.11
CA PHE A 139 19.75 -0.35 -6.87
C PHE A 139 19.83 -1.77 -6.35
N THR A 140 19.98 -1.88 -5.03
CA THR A 140 19.99 -3.15 -4.29
C THR A 140 18.94 -3.12 -3.19
N GLY A 141 18.51 -4.31 -2.77
CA GLY A 141 17.48 -4.46 -1.75
C GLY A 141 16.08 -4.44 -2.34
N PHE A 142 15.43 -5.60 -2.44
CA PHE A 142 14.06 -5.73 -2.96
C PHE A 142 13.30 -6.75 -2.15
N MET A 143 11.98 -6.61 -2.13
CA MET A 143 11.14 -7.72 -1.69
C MET A 143 11.37 -8.91 -2.64
N GLN A 144 11.63 -10.08 -2.08
CA GLN A 144 11.92 -11.28 -2.85
C GLN A 144 11.26 -12.50 -2.23
N PRO A 145 10.85 -13.48 -3.06
CA PRO A 145 10.23 -14.71 -2.57
C PRO A 145 11.10 -15.41 -1.52
N ARG A 146 10.49 -16.07 -0.55
CA ARG A 146 11.22 -16.81 0.48
C ARG A 146 10.55 -18.16 0.71
N TYR A 147 11.35 -19.21 0.77
CA TYR A 147 10.85 -20.57 0.93
C TYR A 147 10.71 -20.94 2.41
N LEU A 148 9.93 -21.99 2.71
CA LEU A 148 9.72 -22.55 4.05
C LEU A 148 11.03 -22.85 4.79
N ASN A 149 12.07 -23.26 4.07
CA ASN A 149 13.40 -23.54 4.63
C ASN A 149 14.22 -22.27 4.96
N GLY A 150 13.66 -21.08 4.72
CA GLY A 150 14.27 -19.77 4.96
C GLY A 150 15.18 -19.26 3.84
N THR A 151 15.42 -20.04 2.78
CA THR A 151 16.22 -19.62 1.62
C THR A 151 15.43 -18.70 0.70
N TRP A 152 16.14 -17.86 -0.06
CA TRP A 152 15.52 -16.92 -1.00
C TRP A 152 15.14 -17.63 -2.30
N GLY A 153 13.91 -17.39 -2.76
CA GLY A 153 13.55 -17.55 -4.15
C GLY A 153 13.92 -16.33 -4.98
N TYR A 154 13.51 -16.31 -6.24
CA TYR A 154 13.80 -15.22 -7.16
C TYR A 154 12.57 -14.85 -7.96
N GLN A 155 12.23 -13.57 -7.92
CA GLN A 155 11.35 -12.93 -8.87
C GLN A 155 12.08 -11.71 -9.43
N ASP A 156 12.15 -11.60 -10.77
CA ASP A 156 12.74 -10.41 -11.39
C ASP A 156 12.04 -9.16 -10.83
N PRO A 157 12.78 -8.17 -10.28
CA PRO A 157 12.15 -7.01 -9.67
C PRO A 157 11.21 -6.23 -10.59
N THR A 158 11.41 -6.33 -11.91
CA THR A 158 10.64 -5.65 -12.96
C THR A 158 9.44 -6.46 -13.45
N LEU A 159 9.34 -7.75 -13.12
CA LEU A 159 8.21 -8.60 -13.49
C LEU A 159 6.90 -7.95 -12.99
N CYS A 160 5.86 -7.98 -13.82
CA CYS A 160 4.56 -7.35 -13.56
C CYS A 160 4.59 -5.82 -13.51
N SER A 161 5.58 -5.23 -14.18
CA SER A 161 5.51 -3.84 -14.64
C SER A 161 5.20 -3.82 -16.15
N PRO A 162 4.79 -2.67 -16.72
CA PRO A 162 4.63 -2.54 -18.17
C PRO A 162 5.87 -2.94 -18.99
N LEU A 163 7.08 -2.94 -18.40
CA LEU A 163 8.31 -3.40 -19.05
C LEU A 163 8.38 -4.91 -19.22
N TYR A 164 7.78 -5.70 -18.32
CA TYR A 164 7.99 -7.14 -18.30
C TYR A 164 6.79 -7.92 -17.78
N ASN A 165 6.08 -8.56 -18.71
CA ASN A 165 4.94 -9.45 -18.45
C ASN A 165 3.94 -8.85 -17.43
N PHE A 166 3.39 -7.68 -17.78
CA PHE A 166 2.50 -6.88 -16.93
C PHE A 166 1.42 -7.70 -16.20
N THR A 167 0.77 -8.65 -16.90
CA THR A 167 -0.36 -9.42 -16.36
C THR A 167 0.03 -10.72 -15.64
N SER A 168 1.32 -11.00 -15.47
CA SER A 168 1.79 -12.27 -14.86
C SER A 168 1.50 -12.36 -13.36
N CYS A 169 1.15 -11.27 -12.68
CA CYS A 169 0.86 -11.23 -11.25
C CYS A 169 -0.64 -11.16 -10.94
N TYR A 170 -1.48 -11.64 -11.86
CA TYR A 170 -2.94 -11.68 -11.66
C TYR A 170 -3.34 -12.83 -10.74
N LEU A 171 -4.56 -12.76 -10.21
CA LEU A 171 -5.12 -13.76 -9.31
C LEU A 171 -5.43 -15.07 -10.05
N THR A 172 -4.40 -15.89 -10.26
CA THR A 172 -4.48 -17.17 -10.94
C THR A 172 -3.58 -18.19 -10.24
N PRO A 173 -3.79 -19.51 -10.44
CA PRO A 173 -2.89 -20.53 -9.90
C PRO A 173 -1.44 -20.44 -10.40
N THR A 174 -1.21 -19.73 -11.49
CA THR A 174 0.13 -19.50 -12.09
C THR A 174 0.61 -18.06 -11.91
N GLY A 175 -0.06 -17.28 -11.05
CA GLY A 175 0.39 -15.94 -10.69
C GLY A 175 1.73 -15.98 -9.96
N HIS A 176 2.44 -14.86 -9.96
CA HIS A 176 3.73 -14.73 -9.26
C HIS A 176 3.57 -14.20 -7.82
N GLU A 177 4.67 -13.78 -7.19
CA GLU A 177 4.72 -13.54 -5.74
C GLU A 177 4.27 -12.15 -5.31
N THR A 178 4.03 -11.25 -6.26
CA THR A 178 3.34 -9.99 -6.04
C THR A 178 1.94 -10.03 -6.67
N TYR A 179 1.08 -9.08 -6.34
CA TYR A 179 -0.26 -8.97 -6.94
C TYR A 179 -0.38 -7.67 -7.75
N GLU A 180 -0.63 -7.80 -9.06
CA GLU A 180 -0.86 -6.67 -10.01
C GLU A 180 0.17 -5.54 -9.96
N GLY A 181 1.39 -5.86 -9.51
CA GLY A 181 2.47 -4.89 -9.42
C GLY A 181 3.81 -5.58 -9.28
N SER A 182 4.87 -4.87 -9.63
CA SER A 182 6.23 -5.40 -9.56
C SER A 182 6.82 -5.31 -8.15
N SER A 183 7.90 -6.04 -7.89
CA SER A 183 8.64 -5.89 -6.62
C SER A 183 9.26 -4.49 -6.49
N TRP A 184 9.51 -3.80 -7.61
CA TRP A 184 9.83 -2.38 -7.60
C TRP A 184 8.76 -1.53 -6.87
N LEU A 185 7.47 -1.81 -7.09
CA LEU A 185 6.37 -1.16 -6.38
C LEU A 185 6.24 -1.66 -4.94
N TYR A 186 6.14 -2.98 -4.74
CA TYR A 186 5.91 -3.57 -3.40
C TYR A 186 7.06 -3.33 -2.41
N THR A 187 8.27 -3.05 -2.87
CA THR A 187 9.36 -2.61 -1.98
C THR A 187 9.04 -1.28 -1.29
N PHE A 188 8.19 -0.44 -1.88
CA PHE A 188 7.72 0.81 -1.28
C PHE A 188 6.47 0.64 -0.41
N PHE A 189 5.86 -0.54 -0.32
CA PHE A 189 4.66 -0.75 0.49
C PHE A 189 5.01 -1.09 1.94
N VAL A 190 5.38 -0.07 2.72
CA VAL A 190 5.57 -0.17 4.18
C VAL A 190 5.00 1.07 4.91
N PRO A 191 3.71 1.40 4.71
CA PRO A 191 3.11 2.63 5.26
C PRO A 191 3.19 2.74 6.80
N GLN A 192 3.31 1.63 7.51
CA GLN A 192 3.48 1.57 8.96
C GLN A 192 4.90 1.89 9.47
N ASP A 193 5.93 1.72 8.63
CA ASP A 193 7.34 1.77 9.07
C ASP A 193 8.24 2.41 8.00
N MET A 194 7.78 3.56 7.47
CA MET A 194 8.51 4.32 6.45
C MET A 194 9.92 4.73 6.93
N ALA A 195 10.11 4.96 8.22
CA ALA A 195 11.42 5.28 8.80
C ALA A 195 12.42 4.14 8.60
N ALA A 196 12.06 2.90 8.96
CA ALA A 196 12.94 1.76 8.75
C ALA A 196 13.11 1.44 7.26
N LEU A 197 12.06 1.62 6.43
CA LEU A 197 12.18 1.46 4.98
C LEU A 197 13.21 2.43 4.39
N VAL A 198 13.16 3.72 4.76
CA VAL A 198 14.14 4.72 4.30
C VAL A 198 15.56 4.33 4.70
N VAL A 199 15.76 3.80 5.92
CA VAL A 199 17.07 3.28 6.36
C VAL A 199 17.50 2.06 5.54
N ALA A 200 16.61 1.08 5.35
CA ALA A 200 16.88 -0.13 4.58
C ALA A 200 17.28 0.20 3.12
N LEU A 201 16.68 1.24 2.54
CA LEU A 201 16.96 1.70 1.18
C LEU A 201 18.17 2.65 1.08
N GLY A 202 19.02 2.71 2.12
CA GLY A 202 20.29 3.46 2.09
C GLY A 202 20.19 4.91 2.57
N GLY A 203 19.14 5.24 3.31
CA GLY A 203 18.89 6.57 3.87
C GLY A 203 18.20 7.54 2.90
N PRO A 204 17.84 8.76 3.35
CA PRO A 204 16.96 9.67 2.61
C PRO A 204 17.39 9.99 1.18
N LYS A 205 18.70 10.20 0.95
CA LYS A 205 19.22 10.50 -0.39
C LYS A 205 19.06 9.33 -1.37
N ALA A 206 19.38 8.11 -0.93
CA ALA A 206 19.26 6.91 -1.76
C ALA A 206 17.79 6.55 -1.99
N PHE A 207 16.95 6.69 -0.97
CA PHE A 207 15.49 6.55 -1.06
C PHE A 207 14.90 7.48 -2.13
N ILE A 208 15.19 8.78 -2.07
CA ILE A 208 14.72 9.76 -3.06
C ILE A 208 15.22 9.41 -4.46
N LYS A 209 16.50 9.05 -4.62
CA LYS A 209 17.07 8.67 -5.92
C LYS A 209 16.34 7.45 -6.51
N ARG A 210 16.04 6.45 -5.68
CA ARG A 210 15.34 5.23 -6.07
C ARG A 210 13.89 5.50 -6.44
N LEU A 211 13.18 6.28 -5.63
CA LEU A 211 11.79 6.67 -5.90
C LEU A 211 11.69 7.51 -7.19
N THR A 212 12.62 8.44 -7.41
CA THR A 212 12.70 9.17 -8.68
C THR A 212 12.98 8.24 -9.87
N PHE A 213 13.87 7.27 -9.71
CA PHE A 213 14.12 6.28 -10.76
C PHE A 213 12.84 5.51 -11.13
N LEU A 214 12.10 5.03 -10.11
CA LEU A 214 10.82 4.35 -10.30
C LEU A 214 9.84 5.21 -11.13
N HIS A 215 9.64 6.48 -10.76
CA HIS A 215 8.73 7.38 -11.50
C HIS A 215 9.21 7.73 -12.92
N SER A 216 10.52 7.88 -13.13
CA SER A 216 11.07 8.42 -14.38
C SER A 216 11.42 7.37 -15.44
N TYR A 217 11.67 6.12 -15.04
CA TYR A 217 12.09 5.08 -15.98
C TYR A 217 10.86 4.58 -16.78
N PRO A 218 10.86 4.70 -18.12
CA PRO A 218 9.69 4.35 -18.92
C PRO A 218 9.23 2.91 -18.69
N GLY A 219 7.95 2.74 -18.38
CA GLY A 219 7.31 1.43 -18.19
C GLY A 219 7.61 0.73 -16.87
N LEU A 220 8.38 1.33 -15.95
CA LEU A 220 8.65 0.74 -14.64
C LEU A 220 7.53 1.02 -13.63
N PHE A 221 6.86 2.16 -13.77
CA PHE A 221 5.79 2.62 -12.90
C PHE A 221 4.50 2.81 -13.70
N TYR A 222 3.41 2.22 -13.22
CA TYR A 222 2.08 2.32 -13.81
C TYR A 222 1.10 2.82 -12.76
N LEU A 223 0.54 4.00 -12.97
CA LEU A 223 -0.36 4.63 -11.99
C LEU A 223 -1.79 4.07 -12.04
N GLY A 224 -2.13 3.24 -13.04
CA GLY A 224 -3.46 2.69 -13.22
C GLY A 224 -3.83 1.53 -12.30
N ASP A 225 -3.02 1.24 -11.28
CA ASP A 225 -3.28 0.27 -10.20
C ASP A 225 -2.98 0.90 -8.81
N GLU A 226 -3.63 0.41 -7.75
CA GLU A 226 -3.69 1.09 -6.45
C GLU A 226 -2.36 1.12 -5.67
N GLN A 227 -1.50 0.12 -5.86
CA GLN A 227 -0.21 0.02 -5.15
C GLN A 227 0.72 1.19 -5.53
N SER A 228 0.45 1.83 -6.67
CA SER A 228 1.19 2.99 -7.17
C SER A 228 0.79 4.32 -6.53
N PHE A 229 -0.34 4.41 -5.82
CA PHE A 229 -0.81 5.67 -5.26
C PHE A 229 0.10 6.21 -4.16
N LEU A 230 0.47 5.37 -3.19
CA LEU A 230 1.32 5.78 -2.07
C LEU A 230 2.70 6.30 -2.52
N PRO A 231 3.45 5.63 -3.42
CA PRO A 231 4.74 6.12 -3.94
C PRO A 231 4.76 7.58 -4.40
N VAL A 232 3.67 8.10 -4.99
CA VAL A 232 3.56 9.52 -5.41
C VAL A 232 3.84 10.47 -4.24
N PHE A 233 3.39 10.11 -3.04
CA PHE A 233 3.50 10.95 -1.84
C PHE A 233 4.71 10.62 -0.96
N GLN A 234 5.48 9.58 -1.29
CA GLN A 234 6.53 9.10 -0.40
C GLN A 234 7.77 9.99 -0.30
N TYR A 235 7.93 10.99 -1.17
CA TYR A 235 9.00 11.98 -1.00
C TYR A 235 8.87 12.78 0.31
N HIS A 236 7.69 12.83 0.93
CA HIS A 236 7.50 13.34 2.29
C HIS A 236 8.40 12.64 3.30
N TYR A 237 8.49 11.31 3.25
CA TYR A 237 9.32 10.51 4.16
C TYR A 237 10.82 10.65 3.87
N GLY A 238 11.19 11.09 2.67
CA GLY A 238 12.55 11.52 2.33
C GLY A 238 12.88 12.97 2.72
N GLY A 239 11.93 13.72 3.30
CA GLY A 239 12.09 15.14 3.61
C GLY A 239 12.04 16.08 2.41
N ARG A 240 11.43 15.65 1.30
CA ARG A 240 11.31 16.42 0.04
C ARG A 240 9.86 16.48 -0.49
N PRO A 241 8.90 16.97 0.30
CA PRO A 241 7.47 16.99 -0.09
C PRO A 241 7.18 17.74 -1.40
N ALA A 242 8.00 18.73 -1.76
CA ALA A 242 7.90 19.42 -3.05
C ALA A 242 8.01 18.46 -4.26
N LEU A 243 8.76 17.36 -4.14
CA LEU A 243 8.83 16.35 -5.21
C LEU A 243 7.53 15.54 -5.32
N SER A 244 6.83 15.28 -4.23
CA SER A 244 5.48 14.70 -4.27
C SER A 244 4.49 15.63 -4.97
N ALA A 245 4.58 16.94 -4.71
CA ALA A 245 3.79 17.92 -5.44
C ALA A 245 4.10 17.86 -6.95
N VAL A 246 5.38 17.82 -7.35
CA VAL A 246 5.77 17.68 -8.76
C VAL A 246 5.19 16.41 -9.38
N GLN A 247 5.23 15.27 -8.69
CA GLN A 247 4.63 14.03 -9.22
C GLN A 247 3.12 14.15 -9.35
N ALA A 248 2.42 14.62 -8.32
CA ALA A 248 0.97 14.82 -8.35
C ALA A 248 0.55 15.74 -9.51
N HIS A 249 1.20 16.90 -9.64
CA HIS A 249 0.95 17.89 -10.70
C HIS A 249 1.41 17.43 -12.09
N THR A 250 2.21 16.37 -12.18
CA THR A 250 2.54 15.73 -13.46
C THR A 250 1.50 14.68 -13.82
N TYR A 251 1.18 13.77 -12.90
CA TYR A 251 0.30 12.63 -13.18
C TYR A 251 -1.15 13.03 -13.40
N ILE A 252 -1.73 13.88 -12.54
CA ILE A 252 -3.15 14.23 -12.68
C ILE A 252 -3.46 14.83 -14.07
N PRO A 253 -2.76 15.88 -14.55
CA PRO A 253 -3.09 16.46 -15.85
C PRO A 253 -2.69 15.60 -17.05
N SER A 254 -1.68 14.73 -16.92
CA SER A 254 -1.21 13.91 -18.03
C SER A 254 -1.97 12.60 -18.19
N GLN A 255 -2.69 12.16 -17.16
CA GLN A 255 -3.28 10.82 -17.11
C GLN A 255 -4.78 10.80 -16.80
N PHE A 256 -5.34 11.87 -16.24
CA PHE A 256 -6.77 11.97 -15.93
C PHE A 256 -7.42 13.05 -16.79
N ASN A 257 -8.60 12.75 -17.33
CA ASN A 257 -9.44 13.74 -18.02
C ASN A 257 -10.93 13.41 -17.88
N ASN A 258 -11.80 14.29 -18.39
CA ASN A 258 -13.25 14.18 -18.25
C ASN A 258 -13.94 13.46 -19.42
N THR A 259 -13.20 12.74 -20.26
CA THR A 259 -13.77 11.94 -21.35
C THR A 259 -14.20 10.55 -20.87
N LEU A 260 -14.91 9.80 -21.72
CA LEU A 260 -15.35 8.45 -21.41
C LEU A 260 -14.21 7.48 -21.03
N VAL A 261 -13.00 7.71 -21.56
CA VAL A 261 -11.79 6.91 -21.30
C VAL A 261 -10.76 7.72 -20.51
N GLY A 262 -11.25 8.58 -19.61
CA GLY A 262 -10.45 9.57 -18.90
C GLY A 262 -9.66 9.06 -17.70
N ILE A 263 -9.61 7.76 -17.46
CA ILE A 263 -8.80 7.11 -16.42
C ILE A 263 -7.89 6.04 -17.05
N LEU A 264 -6.75 5.77 -16.42
CA LEU A 264 -5.67 4.94 -16.97
C LEU A 264 -5.90 3.43 -16.92
N GLY A 265 -6.78 2.99 -16.02
CA GLY A 265 -7.02 1.60 -15.67
C GLY A 265 -8.48 1.43 -15.24
N ASN A 266 -8.73 0.40 -14.42
CA ASN A 266 -10.05 0.21 -13.84
C ASN A 266 -10.33 1.30 -12.79
N ASP A 267 -11.59 1.68 -12.61
CA ASP A 267 -11.95 2.63 -11.54
C ASP A 267 -11.91 1.96 -10.15
N ASP A 268 -12.01 0.62 -10.12
CA ASP A 268 -11.96 -0.23 -8.92
C ASP A 268 -12.81 0.29 -7.77
N SER A 269 -14.10 0.46 -8.06
CA SER A 269 -15.11 0.92 -7.11
C SER A 269 -14.82 2.31 -6.54
N GLY A 270 -14.24 3.21 -7.36
CA GLY A 270 -13.96 4.59 -7.01
C GLY A 270 -12.55 4.84 -6.48
N ALA A 271 -11.63 3.87 -6.58
CA ALA A 271 -10.23 4.03 -6.18
C ALA A 271 -9.55 5.14 -7.00
N MET A 272 -9.69 5.11 -8.33
CA MET A 272 -9.12 6.14 -9.23
C MET A 272 -9.77 7.51 -9.04
N GLY A 273 -11.10 7.54 -8.93
CA GLY A 273 -11.84 8.76 -8.65
C GLY A 273 -11.45 9.40 -7.31
N SER A 274 -11.28 8.59 -6.27
CA SER A 274 -10.83 9.05 -4.95
C SER A 274 -9.38 9.51 -4.97
N PHE A 275 -8.50 8.77 -5.66
CA PHE A 275 -7.10 9.14 -5.83
C PHE A 275 -6.96 10.53 -6.44
N SER A 276 -7.59 10.75 -7.59
CA SER A 276 -7.53 12.01 -8.30
C SER A 276 -8.16 13.16 -7.49
N THR A 277 -9.31 12.94 -6.87
CA THR A 277 -10.01 13.97 -6.08
C THR A 277 -9.19 14.42 -4.87
N LEU A 278 -8.71 13.48 -4.06
CA LEU A 278 -7.91 13.79 -2.86
C LEU A 278 -6.58 14.47 -3.23
N THR A 279 -5.92 13.98 -4.28
CA THR A 279 -4.72 14.60 -4.84
C THR A 279 -4.98 16.04 -5.28
N MET A 280 -6.09 16.29 -6.00
CA MET A 280 -6.47 17.65 -6.44
C MET A 280 -6.79 18.58 -5.27
N MET A 281 -7.32 18.04 -4.18
CA MET A 281 -7.56 18.78 -2.93
C MET A 281 -6.27 19.10 -2.15
N GLY A 282 -5.14 18.53 -2.54
CA GLY A 282 -3.85 18.71 -1.86
C GLY A 282 -3.71 17.89 -0.57
N LEU A 283 -4.50 16.82 -0.42
CA LEU A 283 -4.55 16.00 0.79
C LEU A 283 -4.47 14.52 0.41
N TRP A 284 -3.48 13.80 0.93
CA TRP A 284 -3.36 12.37 0.72
C TRP A 284 -3.44 11.60 2.05
N PRO A 285 -4.48 10.77 2.28
CA PRO A 285 -4.60 10.00 3.51
C PRO A 285 -3.61 8.84 3.53
N ILE A 286 -3.01 8.59 4.69
CA ILE A 286 -2.38 7.31 4.99
C ILE A 286 -3.44 6.46 5.72
N SER A 287 -4.30 5.79 4.96
CA SER A 287 -5.46 5.08 5.48
C SER A 287 -5.08 4.03 6.52
N GLY A 288 -5.74 4.00 7.68
CA GLY A 288 -5.35 3.17 8.83
C GLY A 288 -4.49 3.94 9.84
N GLN A 289 -4.32 5.24 9.63
CA GLN A 289 -3.64 6.20 10.51
C GLN A 289 -4.41 7.52 10.52
N ASP A 290 -4.25 8.31 11.59
CA ASP A 290 -4.71 9.71 11.63
C ASP A 290 -3.66 10.66 11.00
N VAL A 291 -3.27 10.36 9.75
CA VAL A 291 -2.22 11.08 9.02
C VAL A 291 -2.68 11.45 7.61
N TYR A 292 -2.51 12.72 7.26
CA TYR A 292 -2.69 13.25 5.92
C TYR A 292 -1.41 13.95 5.46
N LEU A 293 -0.89 13.55 4.30
CA LEU A 293 0.21 14.24 3.63
C LEU A 293 -0.36 15.40 2.81
N ILE A 294 0.33 16.53 2.81
CA ILE A 294 -0.17 17.77 2.23
C ILE A 294 0.68 18.18 1.03
N THR A 295 0.02 18.43 -0.10
CA THR A 295 0.62 19.05 -1.28
C THR A 295 -0.13 20.34 -1.61
N PRO A 296 0.45 21.27 -2.39
CA PRO A 296 -0.31 22.36 -2.97
C PRO A 296 -1.54 21.81 -3.72
N PRO A 297 -2.76 22.34 -3.48
CA PRO A 297 -3.94 21.92 -4.21
C PRO A 297 -3.93 22.45 -5.65
N PHE A 298 -4.74 21.82 -6.50
CA PHE A 298 -4.99 22.25 -7.88
C PHE A 298 -5.96 23.43 -7.98
N PHE A 299 -6.44 23.89 -6.84
CA PHE A 299 -7.37 25.01 -6.71
C PHE A 299 -6.73 26.11 -5.87
N LYS A 300 -7.16 27.36 -6.07
CA LYS A 300 -6.76 28.48 -5.22
C LYS A 300 -7.11 28.23 -3.75
N GLU A 301 -8.23 27.56 -3.51
CA GLU A 301 -8.74 27.27 -2.18
C GLU A 301 -9.60 26.01 -2.18
N VAL A 302 -9.47 25.20 -1.13
CA VAL A 302 -10.31 24.03 -0.84
C VAL A 302 -10.89 24.21 0.56
N ASN A 303 -12.22 24.15 0.67
CA ASN A 303 -12.95 24.26 1.93
C ASN A 303 -13.64 22.93 2.24
N ILE A 304 -13.32 22.33 3.38
CA ILE A 304 -13.87 21.06 3.84
C ILE A 304 -14.66 21.30 5.11
N THR A 305 -15.99 21.15 5.02
CA THR A 305 -16.88 21.26 6.19
C THR A 305 -17.13 19.88 6.77
N ASN A 306 -16.75 19.69 8.04
CA ASN A 306 -16.99 18.45 8.74
C ASN A 306 -18.49 18.36 9.11
N GLY A 307 -19.16 17.30 8.64
CA GLY A 307 -20.60 17.13 8.80
C GLY A 307 -21.08 16.97 10.25
N GLN A 308 -20.21 16.50 11.16
CA GLN A 308 -20.57 16.29 12.56
C GLN A 308 -20.42 17.56 13.40
N THR A 309 -19.33 18.31 13.19
CA THR A 309 -18.98 19.49 13.99
C THR A 309 -19.44 20.80 13.37
N GLY A 310 -19.79 20.80 12.08
CA GLY A 310 -20.10 22.00 11.30
C GLY A 310 -18.89 22.93 11.07
N LYS A 311 -17.69 22.55 11.52
CA LYS A 311 -16.47 23.34 11.34
C LYS A 311 -15.93 23.17 9.93
N THR A 312 -15.39 24.26 9.38
CA THR A 312 -14.73 24.27 8.06
C THR A 312 -13.22 24.39 8.22
N ALA A 313 -12.49 23.49 7.58
CA ALA A 313 -11.04 23.59 7.37
C ALA A 313 -10.77 24.13 5.96
N THR A 314 -9.84 25.08 5.83
CA THR A 314 -9.52 25.71 4.55
C THR A 314 -8.05 25.48 4.21
N VAL A 315 -7.79 24.91 3.04
CA VAL A 315 -6.45 24.84 2.42
C VAL A 315 -6.39 25.91 1.33
N ARG A 316 -5.49 26.87 1.46
CA ARG A 316 -5.35 28.00 0.51
C ARG A 316 -3.96 28.02 -0.11
N ASN A 317 -3.91 28.09 -1.43
CA ASN A 317 -2.67 28.27 -2.18
C ASN A 317 -2.38 29.77 -2.36
N ILE A 318 -1.34 30.27 -1.68
CA ILE A 318 -0.90 31.67 -1.77
C ILE A 318 -0.04 31.83 -3.03
N ASN A 319 -0.37 32.81 -3.87
CA ASN A 319 0.20 32.98 -5.22
C ASN A 319 -0.14 31.82 -6.16
N PHE A 320 -1.40 31.35 -6.10
CA PHE A 320 -1.91 30.35 -7.02
C PHE A 320 -1.69 30.76 -8.48
N ASP A 321 -1.01 29.89 -9.23
CA ASP A 321 -0.62 30.07 -10.62
C ASP A 321 -1.31 28.99 -11.46
N THR A 322 -2.26 29.40 -12.30
CA THR A 322 -3.01 28.49 -13.18
C THR A 322 -2.19 28.02 -14.38
N GLU A 323 -1.15 28.77 -14.74
CA GLU A 323 -0.36 28.55 -15.96
C GLU A 323 0.91 27.73 -15.68
N TYR A 324 1.23 27.46 -14.40
CA TYR A 324 2.47 26.81 -13.96
C TYR A 324 3.72 27.50 -14.52
N GLU A 325 3.72 28.83 -14.59
CA GLU A 325 4.86 29.64 -15.01
C GLU A 325 5.95 29.69 -13.94
N ASN A 326 5.59 29.56 -12.66
CA ASN A 326 6.51 29.59 -11.53
C ASN A 326 7.11 28.21 -11.19
N LYS A 327 7.88 27.63 -12.12
CA LYS A 327 8.62 26.37 -11.93
C LYS A 327 9.95 26.54 -11.22
#